data_AF-A0A7H8JS53-F1
#
_entry.id   AF-A0A7H8JS53-F1
#
_cell.length_a   1.000
_cell.length_b   1.000
_cell.length_c   1.000
_cell.angle_alpha   90.00
_cell.angle_beta   90.00
_cell.angle_gamma   90.00
#
_symmetry.space_group_name_H-M   'P 1'
#
loop_
_entity.id
_entity.type
_entity.pdbx_description
1 polymer ?
#
loop_
_entity_poly.entity_id
_entity_poly.type
_entity_poly.pdbx_seq_one_letter_code
_entity_poly.pdbx_strand_id
1 'polypeptide(L)'
;MPLNPLDVHDLTETILGCICAALQDTAQQVDGQPGCPCRACVVPGLVAWDSCDDPCDGKGDGGQLSVNLIRLFPTNPFPNEDRTVMGMRNCPLPTTTAAELAVTLLRCAPTPDEQGCPPSCDELDQAARVLHVDAVTVYNGLYCCLRGTQPGRRRGRKFVMSQQKTIGPQGGCVGIEQRVLVALPGCAPCPGEESV
;
A
#
# COMPACT_ATOMS: atom_id res chain seq x y z
N MET A 1 18.55 -14.55 -4.18
CA MET A 1 18.22 -14.96 -5.56
C MET A 1 17.86 -13.70 -6.34
N PRO A 2 18.27 -13.59 -7.61
CA PRO A 2 17.98 -12.41 -8.42
C PRO A 2 16.46 -12.31 -8.67
N LEU A 3 15.99 -11.06 -8.74
CA LEU A 3 14.60 -10.71 -9.07
C LEU A 3 14.54 -10.22 -10.51
N ASN A 4 13.40 -10.36 -11.18
CA ASN A 4 13.20 -9.63 -12.42
C ASN A 4 13.06 -8.13 -12.09
N PRO A 5 13.60 -7.22 -12.93
CA PRO A 5 13.56 -5.79 -12.67
C PRO A 5 12.15 -5.22 -12.44
N LEU A 6 11.11 -5.83 -13.05
CA LEU A 6 9.72 -5.38 -12.94
C LEU A 6 8.90 -6.08 -11.86
N ASP A 7 9.42 -7.13 -11.20
CA ASP A 7 8.63 -7.94 -10.24
C ASP A 7 8.02 -7.07 -9.11
N VAL A 8 8.74 -6.02 -8.69
CA VAL A 8 8.25 -5.10 -7.66
C VAL A 8 7.22 -4.14 -8.24
N HIS A 9 7.47 -3.61 -9.43
CA HIS A 9 6.58 -2.64 -10.06
C HIS A 9 5.22 -3.27 -10.37
N ASP A 10 5.22 -4.43 -11.03
CA ASP A 10 4.00 -5.19 -11.37
C ASP A 10 3.19 -5.54 -10.12
N LEU A 11 3.88 -5.89 -9.02
CA LEU A 11 3.25 -6.13 -7.74
C LEU A 11 2.60 -4.86 -7.17
N THR A 12 3.29 -3.72 -7.22
CA THR A 12 2.73 -2.45 -6.74
C THR A 12 1.53 -1.97 -7.55
N GLU A 13 1.55 -2.13 -8.88
CA GLU A 13 0.40 -1.81 -9.75
C GLU A 13 -0.78 -2.75 -9.48
N THR A 14 -0.52 -4.05 -9.32
CA THR A 14 -1.56 -5.02 -8.97
C THR A 14 -2.22 -4.67 -7.63
N ILE A 15 -1.42 -4.34 -6.61
CA ILE A 15 -1.92 -3.91 -5.30
C ILE A 15 -2.75 -2.64 -5.42
N LEU A 16 -2.27 -1.64 -6.16
CA LEU A 16 -2.97 -0.38 -6.38
C LEU A 16 -4.35 -0.63 -7.00
N GLY A 17 -4.41 -1.43 -8.08
CA GLY A 17 -5.66 -1.77 -8.76
C GLY A 17 -6.65 -2.52 -7.87
N CYS A 18 -6.18 -3.51 -7.10
CA CYS A 18 -7.01 -4.24 -6.15
C CYS A 18 -7.63 -3.35 -5.09
N ILE A 19 -6.84 -2.44 -4.51
CA ILE A 19 -7.31 -1.56 -3.43
C ILE A 19 -8.29 -0.54 -3.99
N CYS A 20 -8.00 0.00 -5.18
CA CYS A 20 -8.91 0.89 -5.87
C CYS A 20 -10.28 0.23 -6.12
N ALA A 21 -10.29 -1.02 -6.60
CA ALA A 21 -11.52 -1.80 -6.75
C ALA A 21 -12.25 -2.01 -5.40
N ALA A 22 -11.52 -2.36 -4.33
CA ALA A 22 -12.11 -2.57 -3.00
C ALA A 22 -12.74 -1.28 -2.42
N LEU A 23 -12.10 -0.14 -2.62
CA LEU A 23 -12.64 1.18 -2.24
C LEU A 23 -13.91 1.50 -3.03
N GLN A 24 -13.91 1.22 -4.34
CA GLN A 24 -15.09 1.45 -5.18
C GLN A 24 -16.27 0.55 -4.78
N ASP A 25 -16.02 -0.72 -4.47
CA ASP A 25 -17.05 -1.65 -4.01
C ASP A 25 -17.61 -1.24 -2.64
N THR A 26 -16.77 -0.70 -1.77
CA THR A 26 -17.18 -0.22 -0.44
C THR A 26 -18.01 1.04 -0.52
N ALA A 27 -17.68 1.97 -1.43
CA ALA A 27 -18.49 3.16 -1.71
C ALA A 27 -19.92 2.83 -2.17
N GLN A 28 -20.12 1.67 -2.82
CA GLN A 28 -21.46 1.20 -3.19
C GLN A 28 -22.24 0.59 -2.01
N GLN A 29 -21.55 0.18 -0.95
CA GLN A 29 -22.14 -0.53 0.20
C GLN A 29 -22.35 0.38 1.41
N VAL A 30 -21.52 1.41 1.55
CA VAL A 30 -21.51 2.31 2.71
C VAL A 30 -21.88 3.72 2.24
N ASP A 31 -23.07 4.16 2.64
CA ASP A 31 -23.55 5.49 2.29
C ASP A 31 -22.63 6.59 2.86
N GLY A 32 -22.30 7.55 2.01
CA GLY A 32 -21.33 8.63 2.27
C GLY A 32 -19.85 8.25 2.21
N GLN A 33 -19.51 6.99 1.85
CA GLN A 33 -18.11 6.60 1.71
C GLN A 33 -17.56 7.01 0.33
N PRO A 34 -16.44 7.74 0.27
CA PRO A 34 -15.79 8.05 -1.00
C PRO A 34 -15.15 6.80 -1.62
N GLY A 35 -15.24 6.67 -2.94
CA GLY A 35 -14.63 5.58 -3.70
C GLY A 35 -13.11 5.69 -3.80
N CYS A 36 -12.55 4.97 -4.76
CA CYS A 36 -11.14 5.10 -5.09
C CYS A 36 -10.82 6.54 -5.51
N PRO A 37 -9.83 7.22 -4.89
CA PRO A 37 -9.43 8.54 -5.34
C PRO A 37 -8.89 8.47 -6.77
N CYS A 38 -9.17 9.49 -7.58
CA CYS A 38 -8.65 9.55 -8.93
C CYS A 38 -7.13 9.60 -9.01
N ARG A 39 -6.49 10.22 -8.01
CA ARG A 39 -5.04 10.19 -7.87
C ARG A 39 -4.63 8.86 -7.23
N ALA A 40 -4.66 7.81 -8.03
CA ALA A 40 -4.17 6.48 -7.68
C ALA A 40 -2.88 6.19 -8.46
N CYS A 41 -1.73 6.19 -7.80
CA CYS A 41 -0.44 5.99 -8.49
C CYS A 41 0.61 5.22 -7.67
N VAL A 42 1.50 4.52 -8.35
CA VAL A 42 2.74 4.03 -7.76
C VAL A 42 3.71 5.20 -7.65
N VAL A 43 4.26 5.45 -6.46
CA VAL A 43 5.13 6.59 -6.18
C VAL A 43 6.53 6.13 -5.76
N PRO A 44 7.58 6.92 -6.01
CA PRO A 44 8.96 6.50 -5.74
C PRO A 44 9.35 6.50 -4.25
N GLY A 45 8.51 7.04 -3.36
CA GLY A 45 8.85 7.20 -1.95
C GLY A 45 7.68 7.71 -1.11
N LEU A 46 7.96 8.56 -0.12
CA LEU A 46 6.92 9.20 0.69
C LEU A 46 6.00 10.07 -0.17
N VAL A 47 4.72 10.07 0.18
CA VAL A 47 3.69 10.81 -0.55
C VAL A 47 3.70 12.30 -0.18
N ALA A 48 3.43 13.15 -1.16
CA ALA A 48 3.17 14.58 -0.92
C ALA A 48 1.76 14.76 -0.32
N TRP A 49 1.61 15.70 0.61
CA TRP A 49 0.37 15.98 1.33
C TRP A 49 -0.46 17.10 0.69
N ASP A 50 -0.01 17.63 -0.44
CA ASP A 50 -0.59 18.81 -1.10
C ASP A 50 -1.83 18.49 -1.96
N SER A 51 -2.16 17.21 -2.13
CA SER A 51 -3.04 16.76 -3.21
C SER A 51 -4.25 15.95 -2.72
N CYS A 52 -4.61 16.00 -1.43
CA CYS A 52 -5.80 15.29 -0.95
C CYS A 52 -7.13 16.00 -1.28
N ASP A 53 -7.06 17.28 -1.67
CA ASP A 53 -8.20 18.14 -2.01
C ASP A 53 -8.38 18.31 -3.52
N ASP A 54 -7.77 17.45 -4.35
CA ASP A 54 -7.91 17.52 -5.81
C ASP A 54 -9.11 16.68 -6.26
N PRO A 55 -10.30 17.27 -6.50
CA PRO A 55 -11.47 16.52 -6.89
C PRO A 55 -11.34 16.06 -8.33
N CYS A 56 -11.63 14.78 -8.55
CA CYS A 56 -11.96 14.33 -9.88
C CYS A 56 -13.31 14.91 -10.31
N ASP A 57 -13.34 15.56 -11.47
CA ASP A 57 -14.57 16.06 -12.10
C ASP A 57 -15.40 17.03 -11.23
N GLY A 58 -14.77 17.71 -10.26
CA GLY A 58 -15.44 18.70 -9.39
C GLY A 58 -16.48 18.12 -8.42
N LYS A 59 -16.53 16.80 -8.22
CA LYS A 59 -17.54 16.12 -7.40
C LYS A 59 -17.16 15.87 -5.93
N GLY A 60 -16.05 16.43 -5.45
CA GLY A 60 -15.68 16.32 -4.03
C GLY A 60 -15.14 14.96 -3.60
N ASP A 61 -14.87 14.05 -4.53
CA ASP A 61 -14.19 12.77 -4.27
C ASP A 61 -12.65 12.95 -4.20
N GLY A 62 -12.22 13.98 -3.48
CA GLY A 62 -10.81 14.30 -3.27
C GLY A 62 -10.08 13.17 -2.54
N GLY A 63 -8.79 13.05 -2.83
CA GLY A 63 -7.91 12.15 -2.10
C GLY A 63 -6.75 11.64 -2.94
N GLN A 64 -5.88 10.87 -2.31
CA GLN A 64 -4.75 10.26 -2.97
C GLN A 64 -4.53 8.84 -2.47
N LEU A 65 -4.53 7.87 -3.39
CA LEU A 65 -4.09 6.51 -3.13
C LEU A 65 -2.69 6.32 -3.73
N SER A 66 -1.76 5.81 -2.94
CA SER A 66 -0.41 5.56 -3.41
C SER A 66 0.16 4.26 -2.88
N VAL A 67 1.02 3.64 -3.68
CA VAL A 67 1.80 2.47 -3.28
C VAL A 67 3.26 2.75 -3.55
N ASN A 68 4.14 2.48 -2.58
CA ASN A 68 5.57 2.65 -2.75
C ASN A 68 6.37 1.51 -2.10
N LEU A 69 7.55 1.27 -2.66
CA LEU A 69 8.54 0.39 -2.05
C LEU A 69 9.22 1.13 -0.89
N ILE A 70 9.29 0.49 0.28
CA ILE A 70 10.05 0.98 1.44
C ILE A 70 11.45 0.39 1.41
N ARG A 71 11.57 -0.92 1.23
CA ARG A 71 12.87 -1.61 1.13
C ARG A 71 12.72 -3.04 0.59
N LEU A 72 13.84 -3.56 0.09
CA LEU A 72 14.03 -4.98 -0.23
C LEU A 72 15.07 -5.57 0.71
N PHE A 73 14.83 -6.77 1.22
CA PHE A 73 15.80 -7.47 2.07
C PHE A 73 15.68 -9.00 1.96
N PRO A 74 16.78 -9.74 2.14
CA PRO A 74 16.74 -11.20 2.18
C PRO A 74 16.04 -11.70 3.46
N THR A 75 15.37 -12.84 3.39
CA THR A 75 14.70 -13.46 4.54
C THR A 75 14.98 -14.95 4.65
N ASN A 76 15.08 -15.45 5.89
CA ASN A 76 15.30 -16.87 6.18
C ASN A 76 14.97 -17.24 7.66
N PRO A 77 13.88 -17.96 7.95
CA PRO A 77 12.70 -18.12 7.10
C PRO A 77 11.89 -16.80 7.05
N PHE A 78 11.15 -16.58 5.97
CA PHE A 78 10.22 -15.47 5.87
C PHE A 78 9.23 -15.44 7.06
N PRO A 79 8.98 -14.30 7.72
CA PRO A 79 9.37 -12.92 7.33
C PRO A 79 10.69 -12.40 7.97
N ASN A 80 11.46 -13.23 8.66
CA ASN A 80 12.64 -12.77 9.40
C ASN A 80 13.75 -12.34 8.45
N GLU A 81 14.29 -11.12 8.65
CA GLU A 81 15.42 -10.59 7.90
C GLU A 81 16.66 -11.47 8.09
N ASP A 82 17.26 -11.91 7.00
CA ASP A 82 18.48 -12.70 7.00
C ASP A 82 19.69 -11.77 7.02
N ARG A 83 20.59 -11.96 7.99
CA ARG A 83 21.83 -11.20 8.14
C ARG A 83 23.08 -12.05 7.91
N THR A 84 22.89 -13.25 7.36
CA THR A 84 23.99 -14.15 7.07
C THR A 84 24.90 -13.55 6.00
N VAL A 85 26.22 -13.59 6.24
CA VAL A 85 27.22 -13.08 5.30
C VAL A 85 27.34 -14.02 4.10
N MET A 86 27.12 -13.50 2.90
CA MET A 86 27.22 -14.26 1.65
C MET A 86 28.68 -14.53 1.27
N GLY A 87 28.94 -15.63 0.55
CA GLY A 87 30.28 -15.97 0.05
C GLY A 87 31.17 -16.75 1.02
N MET A 88 30.68 -17.10 2.21
CA MET A 88 31.36 -18.04 3.10
C MET A 88 31.19 -19.49 2.63
N ARG A 89 32.18 -20.35 2.87
CA ARG A 89 32.08 -21.80 2.59
C ARG A 89 30.84 -22.37 3.31
N ASN A 90 30.04 -23.15 2.59
CA ASN A 90 28.79 -23.77 3.07
C ASN A 90 27.70 -22.78 3.52
N CYS A 91 27.69 -21.53 3.04
CA CYS A 91 26.61 -20.60 3.34
C CYS A 91 25.36 -20.91 2.48
N PRO A 92 24.19 -21.18 3.09
CA PRO A 92 22.95 -21.29 2.33
C PRO A 92 22.61 -19.92 1.72
N LEU A 93 22.24 -19.91 0.43
CA LEU A 93 21.71 -18.72 -0.21
C LEU A 93 20.37 -18.34 0.43
N PRO A 94 20.04 -17.03 0.54
CA PRO A 94 18.75 -16.62 1.04
C PRO A 94 17.63 -17.23 0.20
N THR A 95 16.67 -17.86 0.89
CA THR A 95 15.62 -18.63 0.23
C THR A 95 14.48 -17.77 -0.30
N THR A 96 14.37 -16.52 0.14
CA THR A 96 13.30 -15.59 -0.27
C THR A 96 13.72 -14.13 -0.07
N THR A 97 13.44 -13.27 -1.05
CA THR A 97 13.54 -11.81 -0.88
C THR A 97 12.18 -11.27 -0.46
N ALA A 98 12.14 -10.42 0.56
CA ALA A 98 10.95 -9.70 0.98
C ALA A 98 10.96 -8.27 0.41
N ALA A 99 9.80 -7.83 -0.07
CA ALA A 99 9.51 -6.42 -0.32
C ALA A 99 8.63 -5.88 0.80
N GLU A 100 9.10 -4.83 1.48
CA GLU A 100 8.26 -4.01 2.35
C GLU A 100 7.64 -2.91 1.50
N LEU A 101 6.32 -2.95 1.37
CA LEU A 101 5.53 -1.97 0.64
C LEU A 101 4.69 -1.15 1.62
N ALA A 102 4.50 0.12 1.31
CA ALA A 102 3.53 0.97 1.98
C ALA A 102 2.41 1.33 1.01
N VAL A 103 1.18 1.15 1.46
CA VAL A 103 -0.01 1.69 0.82
C VAL A 103 -0.48 2.86 1.65
N THR A 104 -0.58 4.03 1.02
CA THR A 104 -1.03 5.25 1.67
C THR A 104 -2.29 5.76 1.00
N LEU A 105 -3.34 5.97 1.80
CA LEU A 105 -4.59 6.59 1.36
C LEU A 105 -4.80 7.87 2.17
N LEU A 106 -4.88 9.01 1.46
CA LEU A 106 -5.15 10.33 2.02
C LEU A 106 -6.55 10.80 1.61
N ARG A 107 -7.23 11.46 2.54
CA ARG A 107 -8.52 12.13 2.39
C ARG A 107 -8.43 13.54 2.96
N CYS A 108 -9.41 14.37 2.63
CA CYS A 108 -9.59 15.67 3.27
C CYS A 108 -10.04 15.49 4.72
N ALA A 109 -9.48 16.31 5.60
CA ALA A 109 -9.92 16.50 6.97
C ALA A 109 -10.58 17.88 7.08
N PRO A 110 -11.64 18.03 7.90
CA PRO A 110 -12.20 19.33 8.22
C PRO A 110 -11.12 20.29 8.74
N THR A 111 -11.06 21.48 8.16
CA THR A 111 -10.15 22.57 8.56
C THR A 111 -10.94 23.71 9.19
N PRO A 112 -10.27 24.66 9.87
CA PRO A 112 -10.94 25.88 10.30
C PRO A 112 -11.61 26.61 9.13
N ASP A 113 -12.74 27.25 9.39
CA ASP A 113 -13.48 28.05 8.41
C ASP A 113 -12.77 29.38 8.07
N GLU A 114 -13.36 30.17 7.17
CA GLU A 114 -12.82 31.49 6.78
C GLU A 114 -12.76 32.49 7.95
N GLN A 115 -13.57 32.27 8.99
CA GLN A 115 -13.60 33.08 10.20
C GLN A 115 -12.60 32.56 11.25
N GLY A 116 -11.89 31.47 10.97
CA GLY A 116 -10.92 30.83 11.87
C GLY A 116 -11.57 30.01 12.98
N CYS A 117 -12.85 29.68 12.89
CA CYS A 117 -13.51 28.79 13.84
C CYS A 117 -13.07 27.35 13.58
N PRO A 118 -12.80 26.56 14.63
CA PRO A 118 -12.45 25.16 14.48
C PRO A 118 -13.64 24.34 13.95
N PRO A 119 -13.39 23.20 13.29
CA PRO A 119 -14.46 22.30 12.85
C PRO A 119 -15.25 21.76 14.05
N SER A 120 -16.53 21.52 13.81
CA SER A 120 -17.45 20.93 14.78
C SER A 120 -17.11 19.47 15.06
N CYS A 121 -17.55 18.96 16.21
CA CYS A 121 -17.40 17.54 16.53
C CYS A 121 -18.11 16.63 15.52
N ASP A 122 -19.22 17.08 14.93
CA ASP A 122 -19.98 16.29 13.96
C ASP A 122 -19.22 16.17 12.63
N GLU A 123 -18.55 17.23 12.17
CA GLU A 123 -17.68 17.18 11.00
C GLU A 123 -16.47 16.25 11.23
N LEU A 124 -15.88 16.32 12.43
CA LEU A 124 -14.78 15.44 12.81
C LEU A 124 -15.22 13.98 12.91
N ASP A 125 -16.42 13.70 13.43
CA ASP A 125 -16.98 12.34 13.51
C ASP A 125 -17.23 11.76 12.11
N GLN A 126 -17.79 12.56 11.19
CA GLN A 126 -17.98 12.15 9.80
C GLN A 126 -16.66 11.82 9.10
N ALA A 127 -15.64 12.67 9.26
CA ALA A 127 -14.31 12.43 8.71
C ALA A 127 -13.66 11.19 9.33
N ALA A 128 -13.82 10.98 10.64
CA ALA A 128 -13.32 9.80 11.34
C ALA A 128 -14.01 8.52 10.84
N ARG A 129 -15.34 8.55 10.62
CA ARG A 129 -16.10 7.42 10.05
C ARG A 129 -15.55 7.04 8.67
N VAL A 130 -15.33 8.00 7.79
CA VAL A 130 -14.75 7.76 6.46
C VAL A 130 -13.38 7.10 6.59
N LEU A 131 -12.53 7.63 7.46
CA LEU A 131 -11.17 7.12 7.67
C LEU A 131 -11.16 5.70 8.25
N HIS A 132 -12.07 5.39 9.18
CA HIS A 132 -12.20 4.05 9.76
C HIS A 132 -12.66 3.02 8.72
N VAL A 133 -13.63 3.38 7.88
CA VAL A 133 -14.09 2.51 6.78
C VAL A 133 -12.97 2.30 5.77
N ASP A 134 -12.27 3.36 5.37
CA ASP A 134 -11.10 3.28 4.50
C ASP A 134 -10.00 2.38 5.09
N ALA A 135 -9.74 2.48 6.40
CA ALA A 135 -8.75 1.65 7.11
C ALA A 135 -9.06 0.16 6.96
N VAL A 136 -10.29 -0.23 7.26
CA VAL A 136 -10.75 -1.62 7.14
C VAL A 136 -10.76 -2.07 5.67
N THR A 137 -11.16 -1.19 4.76
CA THR A 137 -11.23 -1.49 3.32
C THR A 137 -9.86 -1.75 2.73
N VAL A 138 -8.87 -0.88 3.01
CA VAL A 138 -7.49 -1.08 2.58
C VAL A 138 -6.89 -2.34 3.17
N TYR A 139 -7.13 -2.60 4.47
CA TYR A 139 -6.64 -3.81 5.13
C TYR A 139 -7.19 -5.09 4.46
N ASN A 140 -8.51 -5.15 4.28
CA ASN A 140 -9.18 -6.29 3.66
C ASN A 140 -8.84 -6.43 2.17
N GLY A 141 -8.79 -5.31 1.44
CA GLY A 141 -8.42 -5.26 0.03
C GLY A 141 -7.03 -5.85 -0.20
N LEU A 142 -6.04 -5.46 0.61
CA LEU A 142 -4.69 -6.04 0.58
C LEU A 142 -4.68 -7.53 0.91
N TYR A 143 -5.37 -7.91 1.99
CA TYR A 143 -5.43 -9.30 2.44
C TYR A 143 -6.00 -10.23 1.37
N CYS A 144 -7.09 -9.82 0.72
CA CYS A 144 -7.74 -10.57 -0.34
C CYS A 144 -6.92 -10.54 -1.64
N CYS A 145 -6.39 -9.38 -2.03
CA CYS A 145 -5.60 -9.23 -3.25
C CYS A 145 -4.37 -10.12 -3.24
N LEU A 146 -3.54 -10.04 -2.18
CA LEU A 146 -2.25 -10.73 -2.14
C LEU A 146 -2.38 -12.25 -2.20
N ARG A 147 -3.49 -12.81 -1.69
CA ARG A 147 -3.80 -14.24 -1.83
C ARG A 147 -3.98 -14.66 -3.30
N GLY A 148 -4.49 -13.78 -4.15
CA GLY A 148 -4.71 -14.01 -5.59
C GLY A 148 -3.50 -13.69 -6.49
N THR A 149 -2.53 -12.87 -6.04
CA THR A 149 -1.41 -12.36 -6.87
C THR A 149 -0.28 -13.34 -7.22
N GLN A 150 -0.46 -14.65 -6.99
CA GLN A 150 0.52 -15.65 -7.41
C GLN A 150 -0.15 -16.82 -8.14
N PRO A 151 -0.31 -16.71 -9.48
CA PRO A 151 -0.81 -17.80 -10.31
C PRO A 151 0.03 -19.07 -10.13
N GLY A 152 -0.61 -20.23 -10.05
CA GLY A 152 0.07 -21.53 -9.94
C GLY A 152 0.47 -21.96 -8.52
N ARG A 153 0.29 -21.14 -7.48
CA ARG A 153 0.41 -21.58 -6.09
C ARG A 153 -0.94 -21.85 -5.46
N ARG A 154 -1.18 -23.11 -5.07
CA ARG A 154 -2.39 -23.56 -4.33
C ARG A 154 -2.70 -22.74 -3.06
N ARG A 155 -1.70 -22.10 -2.45
CA ARG A 155 -1.83 -21.29 -1.22
C ARG A 155 -1.61 -19.79 -1.43
N GLY A 156 -1.47 -19.34 -2.67
CA GLY A 156 -1.19 -17.94 -3.00
C GLY A 156 0.22 -17.46 -2.61
N ARG A 157 0.40 -16.15 -2.63
CA ARG A 157 1.64 -15.47 -2.23
C ARG A 157 1.82 -15.51 -0.71
N LYS A 158 3.07 -15.63 -0.24
CA LYS A 158 3.39 -15.47 1.19
C LYS A 158 3.51 -13.97 1.50
N PHE A 159 2.80 -13.50 2.51
CA PHE A 159 2.86 -12.11 2.95
C PHE A 159 2.60 -12.02 4.46
N VAL A 160 3.01 -10.90 5.06
CA VAL A 160 2.68 -10.52 6.44
C VAL A 160 2.10 -9.12 6.41
N MET A 161 0.87 -8.98 6.91
CA MET A 161 0.27 -7.68 7.17
C MET A 161 0.99 -7.05 8.36
N SER A 162 1.67 -5.94 8.12
CA SER A 162 2.32 -5.15 9.18
C SER A 162 1.32 -4.17 9.78
N GLN A 163 1.79 -3.29 10.66
CA GLN A 163 0.96 -2.29 11.30
C GLN A 163 0.30 -1.37 10.26
N GLN A 164 -1.00 -1.12 10.46
CA GLN A 164 -1.69 0.03 9.92
C GLN A 164 -1.58 1.17 10.91
N LYS A 165 -1.29 2.39 10.44
CA LYS A 165 -1.34 3.59 11.27
C LYS A 165 -2.12 4.68 10.57
N THR A 166 -2.81 5.48 11.37
CA THR A 166 -3.32 6.77 10.94
C THR A 166 -2.16 7.76 10.85
N ILE A 167 -2.17 8.60 9.83
CA ILE A 167 -1.18 9.65 9.58
C ILE A 167 -1.89 10.99 9.41
N GLY A 168 -1.22 12.08 9.83
CA GLY A 168 -1.76 13.44 9.73
C GLY A 168 -2.43 13.92 11.03
N PRO A 169 -3.19 15.02 10.99
CA PRO A 169 -3.46 15.85 9.81
C PRO A 169 -2.27 16.75 9.42
N GLN A 170 -2.03 16.94 8.13
CA GLN A 170 -1.09 17.97 7.62
C GLN A 170 -1.72 18.69 6.42
N GLY A 171 -1.78 20.02 6.48
CA GLY A 171 -2.30 20.82 5.36
C GLY A 171 -3.77 20.50 4.99
N GLY A 172 -4.58 20.07 5.94
CA GLY A 172 -5.98 19.65 5.67
C GLY A 172 -6.12 18.21 5.18
N CYS A 173 -5.04 17.44 5.10
CA CYS A 173 -5.09 16.03 4.71
C CYS A 173 -4.90 15.11 5.91
N VAL A 174 -5.64 14.02 5.95
CA VAL A 174 -5.50 12.92 6.93
C VAL A 174 -5.57 11.60 6.18
N GLY A 175 -4.97 10.54 6.72
CA GLY A 175 -5.01 9.28 6.02
C GLY A 175 -4.51 8.10 6.82
N ILE A 176 -4.29 7.01 6.10
CA ILE A 176 -3.77 5.75 6.63
C ILE A 176 -2.54 5.32 5.83
N GLU A 177 -1.58 4.72 6.53
CA GLU A 177 -0.45 4.00 5.94
C GLU A 177 -0.57 2.54 6.39
N GLN A 178 -0.80 1.63 5.45
CA GLN A 178 -0.76 0.19 5.66
C GLN A 178 0.55 -0.36 5.11
N ARG A 179 1.34 -1.01 5.96
CA ARG A 179 2.56 -1.70 5.54
C ARG A 179 2.32 -3.18 5.30
N VAL A 180 3.01 -3.75 4.32
CA VAL A 180 2.94 -5.18 4.05
C VAL A 180 4.31 -5.71 3.63
N LEU A 181 4.69 -6.86 4.20
CA LEU A 181 5.86 -7.62 3.75
C LEU A 181 5.39 -8.68 2.77
N VAL A 182 5.96 -8.69 1.57
CA VAL A 182 5.56 -9.60 0.51
C VAL A 182 6.76 -10.42 0.05
N ALA A 183 6.62 -11.74 0.04
CA ALA A 183 7.63 -12.62 -0.51
C ALA A 183 7.66 -12.52 -2.04
N LEU A 184 8.83 -12.26 -2.59
CA LEU A 184 9.07 -12.24 -4.03
C LEU A 184 9.65 -13.59 -4.49
N PRO A 185 9.19 -14.13 -5.63
CA PRO A 185 9.77 -15.32 -6.23
C PRO A 185 11.11 -14.95 -6.89
N GLY A 186 12.24 -15.25 -6.24
CA GLY A 186 13.55 -15.01 -6.85
C GLY A 186 14.02 -16.22 -7.64
N CYS A 187 13.93 -16.19 -8.97
CA CYS A 187 14.56 -17.17 -9.85
C CYS A 187 15.16 -16.53 -11.12
N ALA A 188 15.29 -15.20 -11.17
CA ALA A 188 15.86 -14.55 -12.34
C ALA A 188 17.35 -14.90 -12.48
N PRO A 189 17.90 -14.94 -13.71
CA PRO A 189 19.34 -15.14 -13.92
C PRO A 189 20.12 -13.93 -13.38
N CYS A 190 21.36 -14.15 -12.94
CA CYS A 190 22.23 -13.02 -12.61
C CYS A 190 22.61 -12.29 -13.92
N PRO A 191 22.77 -10.96 -13.89
CA PRO A 191 23.27 -10.24 -15.06
C PRO A 191 24.60 -10.82 -15.54
N GLY A 192 24.67 -11.21 -16.82
CA GLY A 192 25.87 -11.81 -17.42
C GLY A 192 25.99 -13.32 -17.31
N GLU A 193 25.06 -14.01 -16.63
CA GLU A 193 24.90 -15.46 -16.73
C GLU A 193 23.97 -15.78 -17.92
N GLU A 194 24.45 -16.55 -18.91
CA GLU A 194 23.61 -17.05 -19.99
C GLU A 194 22.53 -17.96 -19.41
N SER A 195 21.27 -17.73 -19.82
CA SER A 195 20.16 -18.62 -19.47
C SER A 195 20.34 -19.92 -20.23
N VAL A 196 20.75 -20.98 -19.53
CA VAL A 196 20.82 -22.35 -20.07
C VAL A 196 19.43 -22.95 -20.17
#